data_AF-A0A6J3LZ84-F1
#
_entry.id   AF-A0A6J3LZ84-F1
#
_cell.length_a   1.000
_cell.length_b   1.000
_cell.length_c   1.000
_cell.angle_alpha   90.00
_cell.angle_beta   90.00
_cell.angle_gamma   90.00
#
_symmetry.space_group_name_H-M   'P 1'
#
loop_
_entity.id
_entity.type
_entity.pdbx_description
1 polymer ?
#
loop_
_entity_poly.entity_id
_entity_poly.type
_entity_poly.pdbx_seq_one_letter_code
_entity_poly.pdbx_strand_id
1 'polypeptide(L)'
;MLWGHRPPFLRIEPITVLERTIVERRRRLFNNSDLLREIWTRYAVVTCKRWSKKTITKRHQILRQAWGSDINLAGRPDVDAFRETCCSSDWTDKSAQRNAILWPHVNLEDLQKPRNLPLFLQSRALHHPGEFAGSDRSSILCDLRKTLVLQETEFPGYLMLMASAETRETYGKLIHLSKFSKTMQTATSGFYLPMHLGNILLEIQDKVWSFLVACARGIMHDMSEYGVFNSLPDPGVPTIANYGPSNSWSDDAAEAAYRVSTYIGFAKLERLMAAT
;
A
#
# COMPACT_ATOMS: atom_id res chain seq x y z
N MET A 1 -9.89 -36.79 -10.20
CA MET A 1 -8.99 -37.19 -9.09
C MET A 1 -7.98 -36.06 -8.86
N LEU A 2 -7.85 -35.58 -7.61
CA LEU A 2 -6.87 -34.61 -7.03
C LEU A 2 -7.51 -33.56 -6.09
N TRP A 3 -8.52 -33.94 -5.28
CA TRP A 3 -9.05 -33.08 -4.20
C TRP A 3 -8.98 -33.80 -2.84
N GLY A 4 -7.88 -34.52 -2.57
CA GLY A 4 -7.71 -35.27 -1.31
C GLY A 4 -6.93 -34.52 -0.23
N HIS A 5 -6.07 -33.57 -0.60
CA HIS A 5 -5.26 -32.81 0.36
C HIS A 5 -5.50 -31.32 0.20
N ARG A 6 -6.06 -30.70 1.24
CA ARG A 6 -6.14 -29.24 1.36
C ARG A 6 -4.70 -28.71 1.43
N PRO A 7 -4.33 -27.72 0.60
CA PRO A 7 -3.01 -27.12 0.72
C PRO A 7 -2.85 -26.47 2.10
N PRO A 8 -1.72 -26.66 2.79
CA PRO A 8 -1.53 -26.19 4.17
C PRO A 8 -1.60 -24.65 4.29
N PHE A 9 -1.34 -23.95 3.19
CA PHE A 9 -1.42 -22.49 3.10
C PHE A 9 -2.85 -21.94 2.92
N LEU A 10 -3.88 -22.76 2.73
CA LEU A 10 -5.25 -22.27 2.56
C LEU A 10 -6.08 -22.46 3.82
N ARG A 11 -6.54 -21.34 4.37
CA ARG A 11 -7.62 -21.31 5.35
C ARG A 11 -8.93 -21.01 4.63
N ILE A 12 -9.82 -21.99 4.63
CA ILE A 12 -11.13 -21.86 3.98
C ILE A 12 -12.12 -21.21 4.95
N GLU A 13 -12.82 -20.20 4.45
CA GLU A 13 -13.86 -19.47 5.17
C GLU A 13 -15.13 -19.39 4.31
N PRO A 14 -16.32 -19.25 4.93
CA PRO A 14 -17.55 -18.95 4.18
C PRO A 14 -17.40 -17.65 3.39
N ILE A 15 -17.92 -17.61 2.17
CA ILE A 15 -17.85 -16.42 1.30
C ILE A 15 -18.39 -15.16 2.00
N THR A 16 -19.45 -15.31 2.80
CA THR A 16 -20.07 -14.19 3.55
C THR A 16 -19.13 -13.55 4.58
N VAL A 17 -18.25 -14.34 5.20
CA VAL A 17 -17.22 -13.83 6.14
C VAL A 17 -16.16 -13.03 5.40
N LEU A 18 -15.74 -13.51 4.23
CA LEU A 18 -14.75 -12.86 3.40
C LEU A 18 -15.30 -11.59 2.78
N GLU A 19 -16.51 -11.61 2.25
CA GLU A 19 -17.22 -10.43 1.74
C GLU A 19 -17.33 -9.34 2.81
N ARG A 20 -17.73 -9.71 4.04
CA ARG A 20 -17.78 -8.76 5.16
C ARG A 20 -16.40 -8.15 5.44
N THR A 21 -15.36 -8.97 5.46
CA THR A 21 -13.98 -8.52 5.69
C THR A 21 -13.51 -7.56 4.60
N ILE A 22 -13.79 -7.88 3.33
CA ILE A 22 -13.45 -7.07 2.15
C ILE A 22 -14.20 -5.73 2.20
N VAL A 23 -15.50 -5.75 2.46
CA VAL A 23 -16.33 -4.54 2.55
C VAL A 23 -15.81 -3.62 3.65
N GLU A 24 -15.47 -4.16 4.81
CA GLU A 24 -14.98 -3.40 5.94
C GLU A 24 -13.57 -2.82 5.70
N ARG A 25 -12.64 -3.61 5.13
CA ARG A 25 -11.30 -3.12 4.73
C ARG A 25 -11.40 -2.01 3.70
N ARG A 26 -12.24 -2.20 2.67
CA ARG A 26 -12.51 -1.18 1.65
C ARG A 26 -13.10 0.08 2.27
N ARG A 27 -14.06 -0.05 3.20
CA ARG A 27 -14.65 1.10 3.88
C ARG A 27 -13.59 1.91 4.61
N ARG A 28 -12.73 1.26 5.40
CA ARG A 28 -11.63 1.91 6.12
C ARG A 28 -10.59 2.53 5.20
N LEU A 29 -10.16 1.81 4.16
CA LEU A 29 -9.22 2.30 3.15
C LEU A 29 -9.67 3.64 2.58
N PHE A 30 -10.91 3.72 2.09
CA PHE A 30 -11.40 4.95 1.47
C PHE A 30 -11.68 6.06 2.50
N ASN A 31 -12.19 5.72 3.69
CA ASN A 31 -12.32 6.73 4.77
C ASN A 31 -10.97 7.35 5.14
N ASN A 32 -9.91 6.52 5.25
CA ASN A 32 -8.57 7.00 5.53
C ASN A 32 -7.95 7.72 4.33
N SER A 33 -8.26 7.33 3.09
CA SER A 33 -7.85 8.05 1.87
C SER A 33 -8.44 9.45 1.83
N ASP A 34 -9.73 9.59 2.09
CA ASP A 34 -10.42 10.89 2.12
C ASP A 34 -9.87 11.76 3.28
N LEU A 35 -9.73 11.18 4.47
CA LEU A 35 -9.17 11.89 5.63
C LEU A 35 -7.73 12.34 5.39
N LEU A 36 -6.90 11.47 4.81
CA LEU A 36 -5.51 11.82 4.49
C LEU A 36 -5.46 12.94 3.44
N ARG A 37 -6.34 12.90 2.43
CA ARG A 37 -6.46 13.95 1.41
C ARG A 37 -6.86 15.28 2.03
N GLU A 38 -7.85 15.30 2.92
CA GLU A 38 -8.28 16.51 3.63
C GLU A 38 -7.14 17.10 4.47
N ILE A 39 -6.47 16.26 5.26
CA ILE A 39 -5.31 16.66 6.06
C ILE A 39 -4.22 17.26 5.16
N TRP A 40 -3.88 16.58 4.07
CA TRP A 40 -2.81 17.03 3.18
C TRP A 40 -3.16 18.35 2.50
N THR A 41 -4.37 18.47 1.95
CA THR A 41 -4.82 19.66 1.21
C THR A 41 -4.78 20.93 2.07
N ARG A 42 -4.99 20.80 3.38
CA ARG A 42 -5.02 21.94 4.31
C ARG A 42 -3.68 22.18 5.02
N TYR A 43 -2.88 21.14 5.22
CA TYR A 43 -1.71 21.20 6.10
C TYR A 43 -0.42 20.64 5.51
N ALA A 44 -0.34 20.44 4.20
CA ALA A 44 0.86 19.86 3.59
C ALA A 44 2.12 20.68 3.93
N VAL A 45 2.11 22.02 3.82
CA VAL A 45 3.27 22.86 4.18
C VAL A 45 3.64 22.71 5.66
N VAL A 46 2.64 22.78 6.55
CA VAL A 46 2.85 22.66 7.99
C VAL A 46 3.39 21.28 8.36
N THR A 47 2.83 20.22 7.79
CA THR A 47 3.25 18.82 7.99
C THR A 47 4.70 18.63 7.59
N CYS A 48 5.08 19.10 6.39
CA CYS A 48 6.46 19.00 5.89
C CYS A 48 7.45 19.78 6.76
N LYS A 49 7.11 21.03 7.10
CA LYS A 49 7.96 21.90 7.93
C LYS A 49 8.13 21.36 9.35
N ARG A 50 7.08 20.76 9.94
CA ARG A 50 7.17 20.13 11.26
C ARG A 50 7.98 18.85 11.20
N TRP A 51 7.78 18.01 10.19
CA TRP A 51 8.53 16.77 10.04
C TRP A 51 10.04 17.00 9.86
N SER A 52 10.40 17.97 9.00
CA SER A 52 11.81 18.30 8.76
C SER A 52 12.52 18.78 10.02
N LYS A 53 11.83 19.52 10.90
CA LYS A 53 12.35 19.99 12.19
C LYS A 53 12.38 18.95 13.31
N LYS A 54 11.69 17.81 13.18
CA LYS A 54 11.72 16.77 14.22
C LYS A 54 13.07 16.05 14.23
N THR A 55 13.59 15.81 15.43
CA THR A 55 14.77 14.96 15.63
C THR A 55 14.47 13.51 15.26
N ILE A 56 15.50 12.72 15.00
CA ILE A 56 15.37 11.30 14.67
C ILE A 56 14.58 10.53 15.75
N THR A 57 14.83 10.81 17.03
CA THR A 57 14.10 10.21 18.17
C THR A 57 12.61 10.54 18.13
N LYS A 58 12.23 11.79 17.81
CA LYS A 58 10.82 12.19 17.69
C LYS A 58 10.15 11.56 16.47
N ARG A 59 10.87 11.44 15.35
CA ARG A 59 10.37 10.75 14.15
C ARG A 59 10.12 9.28 14.43
N HIS A 60 11.09 8.62 15.06
CA HIS A 60 10.99 7.25 15.54
C HIS A 60 9.76 7.03 16.43
N GLN A 61 9.56 7.92 17.41
CA GLN A 61 8.41 7.83 18.32
C GLN A 61 7.08 7.92 17.57
N ILE A 62 6.92 8.87 16.66
CA ILE A 62 5.69 9.03 15.87
C ILE A 62 5.43 7.78 15.01
N LEU A 63 6.46 7.27 14.34
CA LEU A 63 6.34 6.08 13.48
C LEU A 63 5.92 4.85 14.29
N ARG A 64 6.53 4.63 15.48
CA ARG A 64 6.15 3.54 16.38
C ARG A 64 4.75 3.70 16.95
N GLN A 65 4.35 4.91 17.33
CA GLN A 65 3.00 5.17 17.82
C GLN A 65 1.94 4.95 16.74
N ALA A 66 2.26 5.28 15.48
CA ALA A 66 1.35 5.12 14.34
C ALA A 66 1.24 3.66 13.87
N TRP A 67 2.34 2.90 13.87
CA TRP A 67 2.35 1.52 13.37
C TRP A 67 2.04 0.48 14.45
N GLY A 68 2.72 0.60 15.60
CA GLY A 68 2.85 -0.44 16.62
C GLY A 68 4.31 -0.72 17.00
N SER A 69 4.51 -1.56 18.02
CA SER A 69 5.84 -2.01 18.46
C SER A 69 6.55 -2.93 17.46
N ASP A 70 5.80 -3.50 16.53
CA ASP A 70 6.16 -4.49 15.52
C ASP A 70 6.49 -3.88 14.14
N ILE A 71 6.77 -2.57 14.09
CA ILE A 71 7.28 -1.92 12.88
C ILE A 71 8.65 -2.47 12.49
N ASN A 72 8.87 -2.66 11.20
CA ASN A 72 10.15 -3.13 10.68
C ASN A 72 11.27 -2.13 11.02
N LEU A 73 12.42 -2.63 11.49
CA LEU A 73 13.53 -1.78 11.91
C LEU A 73 14.40 -1.36 10.72
N ALA A 74 14.79 -2.32 9.89
CA ALA A 74 15.70 -2.14 8.76
C ALA A 74 14.96 -2.02 7.42
N GLY A 75 15.63 -1.47 6.42
CA GLY A 75 15.19 -1.47 5.04
C GLY A 75 15.12 -2.89 4.47
N ARG A 76 14.01 -3.20 3.78
CA ARG A 76 13.78 -4.48 3.08
C ARG A 76 13.94 -5.74 3.94
N PRO A 77 13.19 -5.84 5.06
CA PRO A 77 13.19 -7.03 5.93
C PRO A 77 12.63 -8.27 5.22
N ASP A 78 11.93 -8.09 4.10
CA ASP A 78 11.44 -9.15 3.24
C ASP A 78 12.56 -9.91 2.52
N VAL A 79 13.76 -9.34 2.36
CA VAL A 79 14.88 -10.00 1.65
C VAL A 79 15.39 -11.20 2.43
N ASP A 80 15.47 -11.12 3.75
CA ASP A 80 15.88 -12.24 4.60
C ASP A 80 14.81 -13.34 4.57
N ALA A 81 13.54 -12.96 4.71
CA ALA A 81 12.42 -13.88 4.57
C ALA A 81 12.41 -14.56 3.18
N PHE A 82 12.70 -13.80 2.12
CA PHE A 82 12.79 -14.28 0.75
C PHE A 82 13.95 -15.27 0.57
N ARG A 83 15.15 -14.96 1.09
CA ARG A 83 16.32 -15.84 1.01
C ARG A 83 16.05 -17.20 1.65
N GLU A 84 15.47 -17.19 2.83
CA GLU A 84 15.06 -18.42 3.53
C GLU A 84 14.02 -19.22 2.75
N THR A 85 13.07 -18.55 2.09
CA THR A 85 11.98 -19.22 1.35
C THR A 85 12.42 -19.69 -0.05
N CYS A 86 13.29 -18.97 -0.75
CA CYS A 86 13.70 -19.32 -2.10
C CYS A 86 14.56 -20.58 -2.18
N CYS A 87 15.28 -20.87 -1.10
CA CYS A 87 16.08 -22.09 -0.99
C CYS A 87 15.25 -23.32 -0.56
N SER A 88 13.97 -23.15 -0.21
CA SER A 88 13.07 -24.23 0.19
C SER A 88 11.98 -24.49 -0.86
N SER A 89 11.78 -25.76 -1.21
CA SER A 89 10.62 -26.19 -2.01
C SER A 89 9.33 -26.20 -1.21
N ASP A 90 9.43 -26.26 0.13
CA ASP A 90 8.33 -26.60 1.01
C ASP A 90 7.64 -25.36 1.55
N TRP A 91 6.35 -25.52 1.88
CA TRP A 91 5.60 -24.48 2.58
C TRP A 91 6.12 -24.33 4.00
N THR A 92 6.33 -23.08 4.42
CA THR A 92 6.70 -22.74 5.80
C THR A 92 5.80 -21.61 6.27
N ASP A 93 5.14 -21.79 7.42
CA ASP A 93 4.36 -20.71 8.01
C ASP A 93 5.29 -19.61 8.54
N LYS A 94 5.31 -18.47 7.84
CA LYS A 94 6.03 -17.27 8.20
C LYS A 94 5.08 -16.16 8.66
N SER A 95 3.92 -16.51 9.22
CA SER A 95 2.95 -15.53 9.75
C SER A 95 3.57 -14.60 10.80
N ALA A 96 4.58 -15.04 11.56
CA ALA A 96 5.34 -14.18 12.48
C ALA A 96 6.13 -13.06 11.76
N GLN A 97 6.49 -13.26 10.49
CA GLN A 97 7.19 -12.31 9.62
C GLN A 97 6.22 -11.54 8.69
N ARG A 98 4.89 -11.62 8.93
CA ARG A 98 3.87 -11.02 8.05
C ARG A 98 4.13 -9.54 7.78
N ASN A 99 4.56 -8.77 8.79
CA ASN A 99 4.85 -7.34 8.61
C ASN A 99 6.01 -7.09 7.66
N ALA A 100 7.07 -7.89 7.77
CA ALA A 100 8.22 -7.82 6.88
C ALA A 100 7.83 -8.16 5.44
N ILE A 101 7.01 -9.21 5.27
CA ILE A 101 6.58 -9.71 3.96
C ILE A 101 5.62 -8.75 3.25
N LEU A 102 4.62 -8.22 3.96
CA LEU A 102 3.53 -7.43 3.35
C LEU A 102 3.83 -5.93 3.27
N TRP A 103 4.63 -5.39 4.19
CA TRP A 103 4.95 -3.95 4.23
C TRP A 103 6.46 -3.70 4.36
N PRO A 104 7.29 -4.22 3.44
CA PRO A 104 8.75 -4.07 3.54
C PRO A 104 9.21 -2.61 3.45
N HIS A 105 8.42 -1.76 2.79
CA HIS A 105 8.66 -0.32 2.66
C HIS A 105 8.18 0.48 3.89
N VAL A 106 7.44 -0.11 4.81
CA VAL A 106 7.10 0.54 6.09
C VAL A 106 8.11 0.11 7.14
N ASN A 107 9.24 0.84 7.18
CA ASN A 107 10.34 0.59 8.09
C ASN A 107 10.89 1.88 8.71
N LEU A 108 11.52 1.75 9.87
CA LEU A 108 12.06 2.89 10.61
C LEU A 108 13.27 3.53 9.92
N GLU A 109 14.21 2.73 9.41
CA GLU A 109 15.42 3.21 8.75
C GLU A 109 15.11 4.23 7.64
N ASP A 110 14.17 3.89 6.75
CA ASP A 110 13.82 4.73 5.62
C ASP A 110 12.85 5.84 5.99
N LEU A 111 11.79 5.55 6.75
CA LEU A 111 10.76 6.56 7.02
C LEU A 111 11.25 7.65 7.98
N GLN A 112 12.31 7.42 8.76
CA GLN A 112 12.93 8.47 9.58
C GLN A 112 13.69 9.51 8.75
N LYS A 113 14.01 9.22 7.49
CA LYS A 113 14.63 10.20 6.58
C LYS A 113 13.68 11.38 6.38
N PRO A 114 14.18 12.64 6.38
CA PRO A 114 13.31 13.83 6.33
C PRO A 114 12.37 13.88 5.12
N ARG A 115 12.74 13.23 4.01
CA ARG A 115 12.03 13.30 2.73
C ARG A 115 11.01 12.17 2.52
N ASN A 116 11.29 10.96 3.01
CA ASN A 116 10.52 9.76 2.66
C ASN A 116 9.08 9.79 3.18
N LEU A 117 8.87 10.09 4.47
CA LEU A 117 7.51 10.13 5.03
C LEU A 117 6.64 11.22 4.37
N PRO A 118 7.09 12.48 4.19
CA PRO A 118 6.31 13.48 3.46
C PRO A 118 5.98 13.08 2.02
N LEU A 119 6.93 12.47 1.31
CA LEU A 119 6.69 11.95 -0.04
C LEU A 119 5.62 10.86 -0.05
N PHE A 120 5.67 9.95 0.93
CA PHE A 120 4.70 8.87 1.07
C PHE A 120 3.29 9.40 1.38
N LEU A 121 3.19 10.33 2.33
CA LEU A 121 1.95 11.03 2.67
C LEU A 121 1.35 11.73 1.45
N GLN A 122 2.17 12.52 0.75
CA GLN A 122 1.76 13.25 -0.44
C GLN A 122 1.17 12.32 -1.49
N SER A 123 1.96 11.32 -1.87
CA SER A 123 1.65 10.40 -2.94
C SER A 123 0.29 9.75 -2.71
N ARG A 124 0.07 9.24 -1.49
CA ARG A 124 -1.15 8.52 -1.08
C ARG A 124 -2.34 9.43 -0.79
N ALA A 125 -2.11 10.72 -0.51
CA ALA A 125 -3.17 11.72 -0.34
C ALA A 125 -3.76 12.16 -1.68
N LEU A 126 -2.91 12.32 -2.70
CA LEU A 126 -3.28 12.95 -3.97
C LEU A 126 -3.75 11.96 -5.05
N HIS A 127 -3.55 10.66 -4.86
CA HIS A 127 -3.88 9.63 -5.85
C HIS A 127 -4.92 8.64 -5.32
N HIS A 128 -5.65 7.99 -6.21
CA HIS A 128 -6.63 6.98 -5.90
C HIS A 128 -5.95 5.68 -5.41
N PRO A 129 -6.49 4.95 -4.41
CA PRO A 129 -5.87 3.70 -3.93
C PRO A 129 -5.57 2.67 -5.03
N GLY A 130 -6.40 2.61 -6.07
CA GLY A 130 -6.20 1.72 -7.21
C GLY A 130 -4.93 1.98 -8.02
N GLU A 131 -4.40 3.21 -8.02
CA GLU A 131 -3.14 3.55 -8.71
C GLU A 131 -1.92 2.89 -8.06
N PHE A 132 -2.05 2.49 -6.78
CA PHE A 132 -0.99 1.79 -6.05
C PHE A 132 -1.14 0.27 -6.07
N ALA A 133 -2.23 -0.27 -6.62
CA ALA A 133 -2.48 -1.72 -6.61
C ALA A 133 -1.33 -2.53 -7.22
N GLY A 134 -0.73 -2.02 -8.29
CA GLY A 134 0.45 -2.62 -8.92
C GLY A 134 1.69 -2.53 -8.04
N SER A 135 2.06 -1.33 -7.59
CA SER A 135 3.26 -1.12 -6.77
C SER A 135 3.20 -1.83 -5.43
N ASP A 136 2.04 -1.82 -4.76
CA ASP A 136 1.84 -2.49 -3.48
C ASP A 136 2.01 -4.00 -3.63
N ARG A 137 1.46 -4.59 -4.70
CA ARG A 137 1.65 -6.01 -5.01
C ARG A 137 3.10 -6.32 -5.35
N SER A 138 3.73 -5.51 -6.20
CA SER A 138 5.13 -5.70 -6.62
C SER A 138 6.15 -5.48 -5.52
N SER A 139 5.76 -4.83 -4.41
CA SER A 139 6.63 -4.65 -3.25
C SER A 139 6.88 -5.95 -2.47
N ILE A 140 6.02 -6.96 -2.65
CA ILE A 140 6.15 -8.27 -2.01
C ILE A 140 7.12 -9.13 -2.82
N LEU A 141 8.28 -9.47 -2.23
CA LEU A 141 9.22 -10.40 -2.87
C LEU A 141 8.82 -11.87 -2.74
N CYS A 142 8.26 -12.25 -1.60
CA CYS A 142 7.99 -13.65 -1.28
C CYS A 142 6.77 -14.18 -2.02
N ASP A 143 6.82 -15.44 -2.47
CA ASP A 143 5.61 -16.15 -2.87
C ASP A 143 4.72 -16.37 -1.64
N LEU A 144 3.62 -15.63 -1.57
CA LEU A 144 2.69 -15.67 -0.47
C LEU A 144 2.12 -17.07 -0.20
N ARG A 145 2.05 -17.93 -1.23
CA ARG A 145 1.58 -19.32 -1.08
C ARG A 145 2.59 -20.22 -0.39
N LYS A 146 3.85 -19.80 -0.30
CA LYS A 146 4.92 -20.50 0.42
C LYS A 146 5.16 -19.95 1.82
N THR A 147 4.73 -18.72 2.09
CA THR A 147 5.11 -17.99 3.31
C THR A 147 3.96 -17.67 4.25
N LEU A 148 2.73 -17.52 3.75
CA LEU A 148 1.60 -17.11 4.58
C LEU A 148 0.42 -18.04 4.41
N VAL A 149 -0.40 -18.14 5.46
CA VAL A 149 -1.74 -18.70 5.35
C VAL A 149 -2.64 -17.66 4.66
N LEU A 150 -3.23 -18.05 3.54
CA LEU A 150 -4.12 -17.26 2.72
C LEU A 150 -5.56 -17.68 2.95
N GLN A 151 -6.44 -16.69 3.02
CA GLN A 151 -7.87 -16.91 3.14
C GLN A 151 -8.48 -17.18 1.77
N GLU A 152 -9.21 -18.29 1.65
CA GLU A 152 -9.93 -18.67 0.43
C GLU A 152 -11.34 -19.15 0.78
N THR A 153 -12.19 -19.22 -0.22
CA THR A 153 -13.60 -19.62 -0.11
C THR A 153 -13.78 -21.12 -0.25
N GLU A 154 -14.88 -21.65 0.29
CA GLU A 154 -15.29 -23.05 0.07
C GLU A 154 -15.55 -23.34 -1.41
N PHE A 155 -15.99 -22.32 -2.15
CA PHE A 155 -16.28 -22.37 -3.58
C PHE A 155 -15.28 -21.50 -4.35
N PRO A 156 -14.11 -22.05 -4.72
CA PRO A 156 -13.08 -21.29 -5.39
C PRO A 156 -13.58 -20.75 -6.73
N GLY A 157 -12.97 -19.66 -7.18
CA GLY A 157 -13.33 -19.03 -8.46
C GLY A 157 -13.95 -17.65 -8.32
N TYR A 158 -13.66 -16.92 -7.24
CA TYR A 158 -13.92 -15.49 -7.18
C TYR A 158 -12.70 -14.71 -7.63
N LEU A 159 -12.92 -13.76 -8.53
CA LEU A 159 -11.98 -12.71 -8.91
C LEU A 159 -12.39 -11.40 -8.22
N MET A 160 -11.40 -10.59 -7.87
CA MET A 160 -11.57 -9.28 -7.25
C MET A 160 -11.05 -8.19 -8.19
N LEU A 161 -11.85 -7.14 -8.42
CA LEU A 161 -11.48 -5.98 -9.23
C LEU A 161 -10.63 -4.98 -8.42
N MET A 162 -9.46 -4.57 -8.93
CA MET A 162 -8.57 -3.59 -8.28
C MET A 162 -8.31 -2.33 -9.14
N ALA A 163 -7.33 -2.35 -10.05
CA ALA A 163 -6.71 -1.12 -10.59
C ALA A 163 -7.56 -0.30 -11.60
N SER A 164 -8.66 -0.85 -12.12
CA SER A 164 -9.57 -0.14 -13.05
C SER A 164 -10.96 0.11 -12.46
N ALA A 165 -11.11 -0.03 -11.15
CA ALA A 165 -12.31 0.43 -10.50
C ALA A 165 -12.31 1.96 -10.49
N GLU A 166 -13.22 2.53 -11.28
CA GLU A 166 -13.46 3.98 -11.37
C GLU A 166 -14.03 4.55 -10.07
N THR A 167 -14.57 3.69 -9.21
CA THR A 167 -15.34 4.09 -8.04
C THR A 167 -15.01 3.26 -6.80
N ARG A 168 -15.26 3.85 -5.64
CA ARG A 168 -15.16 3.19 -4.33
C ARG A 168 -15.99 1.91 -4.28
N GLU A 169 -17.14 1.89 -4.94
CA GLU A 169 -18.09 0.78 -4.92
C GLU A 169 -17.61 -0.40 -5.76
N THR A 170 -16.86 -0.13 -6.83
CA THR A 170 -16.32 -1.15 -7.74
C THR A 170 -14.98 -1.70 -7.28
N TYR A 171 -14.20 -0.93 -6.52
CA TYR A 171 -12.93 -1.38 -5.94
C TYR A 171 -13.16 -2.51 -4.94
N GLY A 172 -12.42 -3.62 -5.08
CA GLY A 172 -12.56 -4.79 -4.22
C GLY A 172 -13.82 -5.63 -4.50
N LYS A 173 -14.59 -5.34 -5.55
CA LYS A 173 -15.81 -6.10 -5.88
C LYS A 173 -15.47 -7.52 -6.33
N LEU A 174 -16.18 -8.50 -5.77
CA LEU A 174 -16.05 -9.91 -6.15
C LEU A 174 -16.93 -10.27 -7.34
N ILE A 175 -16.38 -11.08 -8.25
CA ILE A 175 -17.07 -11.64 -9.41
C ILE A 175 -16.74 -13.12 -9.48
N HIS A 176 -17.76 -13.97 -9.50
CA HIS A 176 -17.58 -15.41 -9.68
C HIS A 176 -17.21 -15.72 -11.14
N LEU A 177 -16.25 -16.62 -11.36
CA LEU A 177 -15.71 -17.00 -12.66
C LEU A 177 -16.79 -17.49 -13.63
N SER A 178 -17.84 -18.17 -13.16
CA SER A 178 -18.94 -18.60 -14.03
C SER A 178 -19.72 -17.44 -14.64
N LYS A 179 -19.66 -16.25 -14.03
CA LYS A 179 -20.26 -15.01 -14.53
C LYS A 179 -19.26 -14.17 -15.33
N PHE A 180 -18.00 -14.59 -15.40
CA PHE A 180 -16.93 -13.89 -16.11
C PHE A 180 -16.95 -14.29 -17.59
N SER A 181 -17.63 -13.49 -18.42
CA SER A 181 -17.72 -13.75 -19.87
C SER A 181 -16.43 -13.35 -20.61
N LYS A 182 -16.12 -14.02 -21.72
CA LYS A 182 -14.99 -13.64 -22.61
C LYS A 182 -15.11 -12.19 -23.11
N THR A 183 -16.33 -11.68 -23.27
CA THR A 183 -16.59 -10.28 -23.66
C THR A 183 -16.25 -9.30 -22.53
N MET A 184 -16.44 -9.66 -21.26
CA MET A 184 -15.95 -8.86 -20.14
C MET A 184 -14.42 -8.82 -20.12
N GLN A 185 -13.73 -9.90 -20.49
CA GLN A 185 -12.26 -9.94 -20.58
C GLN A 185 -11.69 -8.94 -21.60
N THR A 186 -12.44 -8.61 -22.67
CA THR A 186 -12.05 -7.64 -23.69
C THR A 186 -12.54 -6.22 -23.37
N ALA A 187 -13.71 -6.07 -22.73
CA ALA A 187 -14.31 -4.79 -22.37
C ALA A 187 -13.77 -4.19 -21.06
N THR A 188 -13.20 -5.02 -20.17
CA THR A 188 -12.53 -4.55 -18.96
C THR A 188 -11.03 -4.73 -19.12
N SER A 189 -10.33 -3.63 -19.44
CA SER A 189 -8.88 -3.49 -19.23
C SER A 189 -8.50 -3.50 -17.74
N GLY A 190 -9.34 -4.12 -16.91
CA GLY A 190 -9.29 -4.07 -15.46
C GLY A 190 -8.35 -5.09 -14.87
N PHE A 191 -7.57 -4.66 -13.89
CA PHE A 191 -6.70 -5.53 -13.12
C PHE A 191 -7.55 -6.36 -12.14
N TYR A 192 -7.80 -7.62 -12.49
CA TYR A 192 -8.45 -8.62 -11.63
C TYR A 192 -7.41 -9.49 -10.93
N LEU A 193 -7.65 -9.81 -9.66
CA LEU A 193 -6.85 -10.76 -8.90
C LEU A 193 -7.71 -11.92 -8.40
N PRO A 194 -7.15 -13.13 -8.22
CA PRO A 194 -7.77 -14.14 -7.39
C PRO A 194 -8.16 -13.55 -6.03
N MET A 195 -9.34 -13.90 -5.51
CA MET A 195 -9.90 -13.30 -4.30
C MET A 195 -8.92 -13.26 -3.12
N HIS A 196 -8.20 -14.36 -2.86
CA HIS A 196 -7.20 -14.41 -1.78
C HIS A 196 -6.11 -13.35 -1.93
N LEU A 197 -5.60 -13.13 -3.15
CA LEU A 197 -4.58 -12.10 -3.43
C LEU A 197 -5.18 -10.69 -3.38
N GLY A 198 -6.38 -10.49 -3.92
CA GLY A 198 -7.08 -9.21 -3.83
C GLY A 198 -7.34 -8.79 -2.38
N ASN A 199 -7.74 -9.74 -1.53
CA ASN A 199 -7.96 -9.50 -0.11
C ASN A 199 -6.67 -9.12 0.63
N ILE A 200 -5.54 -9.77 0.32
CA ILE A 200 -4.23 -9.38 0.86
C ILE A 200 -3.84 -7.97 0.38
N LEU A 201 -4.06 -7.64 -0.88
CA LEU A 201 -3.77 -6.31 -1.40
C LEU A 201 -4.62 -5.23 -0.71
N LEU A 202 -5.91 -5.50 -0.45
CA LEU A 202 -6.75 -4.61 0.34
C LEU A 202 -6.26 -4.45 1.78
N GLU A 203 -5.76 -5.53 2.41
CA GLU A 203 -5.15 -5.46 3.73
C GLU A 203 -3.93 -4.55 3.73
N ILE A 204 -3.06 -4.70 2.73
CA ILE A 204 -1.85 -3.90 2.58
C ILE A 204 -2.22 -2.42 2.52
N GLN A 205 -3.16 -2.08 1.65
CA GLN A 205 -3.61 -0.71 1.45
C GLN A 205 -4.32 -0.14 2.68
N ASP A 206 -5.29 -0.86 3.25
CA ASP A 206 -6.00 -0.44 4.47
C ASP A 206 -5.02 -0.07 5.60
N LYS A 207 -4.01 -0.93 5.83
CA LYS A 207 -2.99 -0.69 6.85
C LYS A 207 -2.08 0.48 6.51
N VAL A 208 -1.65 0.64 5.25
CA VAL A 208 -0.81 1.77 4.81
C VAL A 208 -1.54 3.10 5.02
N TRP A 209 -2.79 3.24 4.55
CA TRP A 209 -3.53 4.49 4.71
C TRP A 209 -3.84 4.78 6.19
N SER A 210 -4.19 3.76 6.97
CA SER A 210 -4.39 3.90 8.42
C SER A 210 -3.12 4.43 9.11
N PHE A 211 -1.97 3.86 8.77
CA PHE A 211 -0.67 4.28 9.28
C PHE A 211 -0.34 5.73 8.90
N LEU A 212 -0.57 6.11 7.64
CA LEU A 212 -0.28 7.46 7.15
C LEU A 212 -1.15 8.52 7.82
N VAL A 213 -2.44 8.24 8.02
CA VAL A 213 -3.33 9.11 8.79
C VAL A 213 -2.81 9.26 10.23
N ALA A 214 -2.43 8.17 10.88
CA ALA A 214 -1.90 8.20 12.24
C ALA A 214 -0.57 9.00 12.33
N CYS A 215 0.32 8.84 11.35
CA CYS A 215 1.54 9.64 11.22
C CYS A 215 1.23 11.13 11.07
N ALA A 216 0.31 11.49 10.16
CA ALA A 216 -0.06 12.88 9.94
C ALA A 216 -0.64 13.52 11.22
N ARG A 217 -1.54 12.80 11.92
CA ARG A 217 -2.08 13.20 13.22
C ARG A 217 -0.97 13.35 14.28
N GLY A 218 -0.03 12.42 14.37
CA GLY A 218 1.10 12.50 15.30
C GLY A 218 2.05 13.67 15.00
N ILE A 219 2.23 14.04 13.74
CA ILE A 219 2.98 15.25 13.35
C ILE A 219 2.26 16.51 13.83
N MET A 220 0.93 16.49 13.76
CA MET A 220 0.00 17.59 14.05
C MET A 220 -0.72 17.49 15.40
N HIS A 221 -0.10 16.81 16.37
CA HIS A 221 -0.66 16.51 17.71
C HIS A 221 -1.24 17.72 18.50
N ASP A 222 -0.86 18.94 18.16
CA ASP A 222 -1.29 20.21 18.78
C ASP A 222 -2.55 20.81 18.13
N MET A 223 -3.06 20.24 17.03
CA MET A 223 -4.27 20.70 16.37
C MET A 223 -5.48 19.86 16.81
N SER A 224 -6.57 20.51 17.22
CA SER A 224 -7.83 19.83 17.53
C SER A 224 -8.44 19.22 16.27
N GLU A 225 -9.22 18.13 16.39
CA GLU A 225 -9.94 17.54 15.25
C GLU A 225 -10.86 18.56 14.56
N TYR A 226 -11.44 19.51 15.32
CA TYR A 226 -12.19 20.64 14.77
C TYR A 226 -11.33 21.62 13.97
N GLY A 227 -10.08 21.84 14.39
CA GLY A 227 -9.14 22.68 13.67
C GLY A 227 -8.86 22.14 12.26
N VAL A 228 -8.72 20.81 12.15
CA VAL A 228 -8.34 20.12 10.90
C VAL A 228 -9.33 20.40 9.76
N PHE A 229 -10.62 20.50 10.04
CA PHE A 229 -11.66 20.68 9.00
C PHE A 229 -12.05 22.14 8.74
N ASN A 230 -11.68 23.07 9.64
CA ASN A 230 -12.10 24.48 9.55
C ASN A 230 -11.07 25.42 8.90
N SER A 231 -9.86 24.93 8.60
CA SER A 231 -8.84 25.70 7.88
C SER A 231 -9.15 25.76 6.38
N LEU A 232 -8.79 26.84 5.70
CA LEU A 232 -8.87 26.90 4.24
C LEU A 232 -7.82 25.96 3.60
N PRO A 233 -8.11 25.36 2.43
CA PRO A 233 -7.09 24.67 1.64
C PRO A 233 -5.85 25.54 1.44
N ASP A 234 -4.67 24.96 1.59
CA ASP A 234 -3.41 25.68 1.42
C ASP A 234 -3.15 25.92 -0.08
N PRO A 235 -3.11 27.17 -0.57
CA PRO A 235 -2.86 27.43 -2.00
C PRO A 235 -1.45 27.01 -2.44
N GLY A 236 -0.54 26.73 -1.51
CA GLY A 236 0.84 26.33 -1.75
C GLY A 236 1.12 24.84 -1.52
N VAL A 237 0.14 23.93 -1.67
CA VAL A 237 0.32 22.48 -1.44
C VAL A 237 1.63 22.01 -2.08
N PRO A 238 2.64 21.60 -1.28
CA PRO A 238 3.89 21.15 -1.84
C PRO A 238 3.62 19.99 -2.79
N THR A 239 3.95 20.21 -4.07
CA THR A 239 3.91 19.16 -5.10
C THR A 239 5.22 18.37 -5.02
N ILE A 240 5.30 17.13 -5.52
CA ILE A 240 6.53 16.30 -5.50
C ILE A 240 7.75 17.09 -6.04
N ALA A 241 7.52 18.05 -6.93
CA ALA A 241 8.49 19.01 -7.45
C ALA A 241 9.23 19.85 -6.38
N ASN A 242 8.62 20.11 -5.22
CA ASN A 242 9.17 20.96 -4.17
C ASN A 242 10.25 20.28 -3.32
N TYR A 243 10.42 18.97 -3.43
CA TYR A 243 11.49 18.25 -2.72
C TYR A 243 12.84 18.28 -3.45
N GLY A 244 12.91 18.95 -4.61
CA GLY A 244 14.10 18.98 -5.47
C GLY A 244 14.34 17.65 -6.19
N PRO A 245 15.14 17.64 -7.27
CA PRO A 245 15.55 16.39 -7.91
C PRO A 245 16.25 15.49 -6.89
N SER A 246 16.16 14.17 -7.11
CA SER A 246 17.04 13.25 -6.41
C SER A 246 18.49 13.55 -6.82
N ASN A 247 19.42 13.46 -5.87
CA ASN A 247 20.83 13.73 -6.14
C ASN A 247 21.56 12.48 -6.66
N SER A 248 20.91 11.31 -6.66
CA SER A 248 21.50 10.02 -7.04
C SER A 248 20.44 9.00 -7.48
N TRP A 249 20.85 8.06 -8.33
CA TRP A 249 20.02 6.91 -8.72
C TRP A 249 19.63 6.04 -7.52
N SER A 250 20.52 5.92 -6.54
CA SER A 250 20.26 5.17 -5.31
C SER A 250 19.16 5.84 -4.47
N ASP A 251 19.12 7.16 -4.45
CA ASP A 251 18.10 7.94 -3.76
C ASP A 251 16.74 7.82 -4.48
N ASP A 252 16.73 7.83 -5.82
CA ASP A 252 15.50 7.60 -6.60
C ASP A 252 14.95 6.18 -6.39
N ALA A 253 15.82 5.18 -6.34
CA ALA A 253 15.43 3.80 -6.06
C ALA A 253 14.88 3.63 -4.64
N ALA A 254 15.49 4.29 -3.65
CA ALA A 254 15.02 4.30 -2.27
C ALA A 254 13.67 5.03 -2.12
N GLU A 255 13.43 6.06 -2.93
CA GLU A 255 12.17 6.83 -2.93
C GLU A 255 11.05 6.18 -3.75
N ALA A 256 11.38 5.28 -4.67
CA ALA A 256 10.42 4.67 -5.59
C ALA A 256 9.22 4.02 -4.87
N ALA A 257 9.45 3.40 -3.71
CA ALA A 257 8.40 2.77 -2.90
C ALA A 257 7.37 3.76 -2.33
N TYR A 258 7.73 5.05 -2.24
CA TYR A 258 6.90 6.10 -1.66
C TYR A 258 6.21 6.98 -2.72
N ARG A 259 6.51 6.77 -4.00
CA ARG A 259 5.91 7.51 -5.12
C ARG A 259 4.79 6.69 -5.76
N VAL A 260 3.87 7.38 -6.44
CA VAL A 260 2.95 6.72 -7.36
C VAL A 260 3.78 6.14 -8.50
N SER A 261 3.45 4.93 -8.94
CA SER A 261 4.11 4.36 -10.10
C SER A 261 3.79 5.27 -11.29
N THR A 262 4.75 6.08 -11.70
CA THR A 262 4.66 6.71 -13.01
C THR A 262 4.81 5.58 -14.00
N TYR A 263 3.70 5.20 -14.65
CA TYR A 263 3.78 4.43 -15.90
C TYR A 263 4.96 4.98 -16.69
N ILE A 264 5.84 4.09 -17.17
CA ILE A 264 6.98 4.48 -17.99
C ILE A 264 6.40 5.32 -19.13
N GLY A 265 6.50 6.64 -18.99
CA GLY A 265 6.04 7.55 -20.01
C GLY A 265 7.00 7.33 -21.15
N PHE A 266 6.55 6.72 -22.24
CA PHE A 266 7.39 6.53 -23.43
C PHE A 266 7.98 7.87 -23.88
N ALA A 267 7.30 8.98 -23.66
CA ALA A 267 7.85 10.34 -23.84
C ALA A 267 9.09 10.66 -22.98
N LYS A 268 9.21 10.10 -21.77
CA LYS A 268 10.40 10.21 -20.90
C LYS A 268 11.53 9.31 -21.40
N LEU A 269 11.21 8.12 -21.93
CA LEU A 269 12.16 7.25 -22.62
C LEU A 269 12.66 7.88 -23.94
N GLU A 270 11.76 8.47 -24.73
CA GLU A 270 12.08 9.15 -25.99
C GLU A 270 12.97 10.36 -25.76
N ARG A 271 12.70 11.17 -24.71
CA ARG A 271 13.60 12.26 -24.30
C ARG A 271 14.98 11.79 -23.86
N LEU A 272 15.08 10.59 -23.28
CA LEU A 272 16.36 9.98 -22.88
C LEU A 272 17.12 9.40 -24.07
N MET A 273 16.43 8.83 -25.06
CA MET A 273 17.05 8.33 -26.29
C MET A 273 17.42 9.46 -27.27
N ALA A 274 16.74 10.60 -27.23
CA ALA A 274 17.07 11.77 -28.05
C ALA A 274 18.23 12.61 -27.49
N ALA A 275 18.74 12.29 -26.30
CA ALA A 275 19.84 12.98 -25.64
C ALA A 275 21.20 12.25 -25.77
N THR A 276 21.25 11.17 -26.54
CA THR A 276 22.46 10.45 -26.99
C THR A 276 22.70 10.69 -28.46
#